data_AF-A0A1F3M9F1-F1
#
_entry.id   AF-A0A1F3M9F1-F1
#
_cell.length_a   1.000
_cell.length_b   1.000
_cell.length_c   1.000
_cell.angle_alpha   90.00
_cell.angle_beta   90.00
_cell.angle_gamma   90.00
#
_symmetry.space_group_name_H-M   'P 1'
#
loop_
_entity.id
_entity.type
_entity.pdbx_description
1 polymer ?
#
loop_
_entity_poly.entity_id
_entity_poly.type
_entity_poly.pdbx_seq_one_letter_code
_entity_poly.pdbx_strand_id
1 'polypeptide(L)'
;MVTFIHPGLIFKPGCVFLSGKFNVGTCQISNMIIKGWKYCLLLISLLMLALSGYSQVTKLVGEQIRISDSGKVELKCIPVKITKTMQIDKVTGNNDGFWIQKDSETIYKFKDMKEPIGIKLNPGTYYVYPNLKANQREAQVEVSLH
;
A
#
# COMPACT_ATOMS: atom_id res chain seq x y z
N MET A 1 50.72 56.11 48.54
CA MET A 1 50.08 56.87 49.63
C MET A 1 48.57 56.87 49.38
N VAL A 2 47.87 56.09 50.22
CA VAL A 2 46.44 56.02 50.63
C VAL A 2 45.29 56.27 49.61
N THR A 3 44.65 55.14 49.30
CA THR A 3 43.23 54.69 49.21
C THR A 3 42.02 55.57 49.60
N PHE A 4 40.82 55.08 49.17
CA PHE A 4 39.42 55.22 49.66
C PHE A 4 38.51 56.28 48.98
N ILE A 5 37.18 56.18 48.86
CA ILE A 5 36.09 55.17 48.72
C ILE A 5 34.82 55.99 48.31
N HIS A 6 33.81 55.35 47.68
CA HIS A 6 32.35 55.66 47.46
C HIS A 6 31.68 56.97 47.98
N PRO A 7 30.54 57.48 47.42
CA PRO A 7 29.22 56.81 47.23
C PRO A 7 28.44 57.30 45.96
N GLY A 8 27.26 56.83 45.50
CA GLY A 8 25.94 56.60 46.12
C GLY A 8 24.84 57.24 45.22
N LEU A 9 23.60 56.75 45.32
CA LEU A 9 22.31 57.27 44.80
C LEU A 9 21.88 57.00 43.33
N ILE A 10 20.85 56.15 43.18
CA ILE A 10 19.82 56.27 42.14
C ILE A 10 18.46 56.31 42.84
N PHE A 11 17.72 57.40 42.63
CA PHE A 11 16.34 57.64 43.04
C PHE A 11 15.44 57.58 41.79
N LYS A 12 14.30 56.89 41.85
CA LYS A 12 13.06 57.35 41.19
C LYS A 12 11.85 57.02 42.08
N PRO A 13 10.87 57.94 42.18
CA PRO A 13 9.81 57.90 43.18
C PRO A 13 8.54 57.20 42.67
N GLY A 14 7.75 56.65 43.60
CA GLY A 14 6.31 56.44 43.37
C GLY A 14 5.76 55.08 43.78
N CYS A 15 5.32 55.01 45.04
CA CYS A 15 4.18 54.24 45.58
C CYS A 15 4.10 52.72 45.36
N VAL A 16 4.36 51.94 46.41
CA VAL A 16 3.40 51.43 47.43
C VAL A 16 2.87 50.05 47.06
N PHE A 17 3.33 49.06 47.82
CA PHE A 17 2.72 47.75 47.93
C PHE A 17 1.33 47.88 48.59
N LEU A 18 0.26 47.40 47.96
CA LEU A 18 -0.62 46.34 48.45
C LEU A 18 -1.93 46.20 47.67
N SER A 19 -2.35 44.93 47.58
CA SER A 19 -3.70 44.43 47.30
C SER A 19 -4.07 44.21 45.83
N GLY A 20 -4.26 42.92 45.50
CA GLY A 20 -4.82 42.51 44.22
C GLY A 20 -4.16 41.27 43.64
N LYS A 21 -4.34 40.11 44.29
CA LYS A 21 -4.10 38.81 43.68
C LYS A 21 -4.84 38.73 42.35
N PHE A 22 -4.16 38.58 41.21
CA PHE A 22 -4.60 37.76 40.06
C PHE A 22 -3.48 37.71 39.01
N ASN A 23 -2.58 36.74 39.17
CA ASN A 23 -1.70 36.30 38.09
C ASN A 23 -1.61 34.77 38.18
N VAL A 24 -2.70 34.11 37.79
CA VAL A 24 -2.77 32.65 37.70
C VAL A 24 -2.74 32.28 36.23
N GLY A 25 -1.64 31.63 35.81
CA GLY A 25 -1.78 30.43 34.98
C GLY A 25 -1.48 30.48 33.47
N THR A 26 -0.99 31.57 32.88
CA THR A 26 -0.86 31.59 31.39
C THR A 26 0.36 30.83 30.83
N CYS A 27 1.45 30.64 31.60
CA CYS A 27 2.64 29.94 31.08
C CYS A 27 2.57 28.38 31.16
N GLN A 28 1.75 27.82 32.05
CA GLN A 28 1.62 26.36 32.21
C GLN A 28 0.65 25.74 31.18
N ILE A 29 -0.39 26.48 30.81
CA ILE A 29 -1.41 26.03 29.85
C ILE A 29 -0.81 25.91 28.44
N SER A 30 0.04 26.85 28.03
CA SER A 30 0.71 26.84 26.72
C SER A 30 1.57 25.59 26.52
N ASN A 31 2.35 25.19 27.53
CA ASN A 31 3.19 23.99 27.43
C ASN A 31 2.39 22.68 27.44
N MET A 32 1.25 22.62 28.14
CA MET A 32 0.34 21.47 28.11
C MET A 32 -0.38 21.34 26.76
N ILE A 33 -0.84 22.45 26.17
CA ILE A 33 -1.49 22.47 24.85
C ILE A 33 -0.49 22.07 23.75
N ILE A 34 0.75 22.59 23.81
CA ILE A 34 1.79 22.26 22.84
C ILE A 34 2.22 20.78 22.96
N LYS A 35 2.31 20.22 24.18
CA LYS A 35 2.57 18.78 24.37
C LYS A 35 1.42 17.91 23.85
N GLY A 36 0.17 18.26 24.17
CA GLY A 36 -1.01 17.53 23.69
C GLY A 36 -1.14 17.52 22.17
N TRP A 37 -0.87 18.66 21.52
CA TRP A 37 -0.86 18.77 20.06
C TRP A 37 0.22 17.86 19.44
N LYS A 38 1.43 17.83 20.00
CA LYS A 38 2.49 16.92 19.54
C LYS A 38 2.08 15.46 19.63
N TYR A 39 1.41 15.05 20.71
CA TYR A 39 0.90 13.67 20.85
C TYR A 39 -0.25 13.36 19.88
N CYS A 40 -1.16 14.30 19.63
CA CYS A 40 -2.22 14.14 18.62
C CYS A 40 -1.65 13.97 17.21
N LEU A 41 -0.66 14.78 16.82
CA LEU A 41 -0.01 14.64 15.50
C LEU A 41 0.70 13.28 15.36
N LEU A 42 1.30 12.80 16.44
CA LEU A 42 2.00 11.52 16.47
C LEU A 42 1.01 10.34 16.37
N LEU A 43 -0.16 10.43 17.01
CA LEU A 43 -1.24 9.45 16.90
C LEU A 43 -1.88 9.42 15.50
N ILE A 44 -2.09 10.59 14.88
CA ILE A 44 -2.62 10.68 13.52
C ILE A 44 -1.63 10.07 12.51
N SER A 45 -0.33 10.36 12.65
CA SER A 45 0.73 9.73 11.85
C SER A 45 0.74 8.21 11.97
N LEU A 46 0.64 7.69 13.20
CA LEU A 46 0.62 6.24 13.45
C LEU A 46 -0.64 5.57 12.87
N LEU A 47 -1.78 6.25 12.91
CA LEU A 47 -3.03 5.79 12.32
C LEU A 47 -2.97 5.75 10.78
N MET A 48 -2.31 6.73 10.16
CA MET A 48 -2.13 6.77 8.69
C MET A 48 -1.21 5.65 8.18
N LEU A 49 -0.21 5.23 8.97
CA LEU A 49 0.61 4.06 8.63
C LEU A 49 -0.17 2.75 8.68
N ALA A 50 -1.07 2.60 9.67
CA ALA A 50 -1.88 1.39 9.83
C ALA A 50 -2.90 1.17 8.69
N LEU A 51 -3.30 2.24 7.99
CA LEU A 51 -4.29 2.20 6.91
C LEU A 51 -3.67 1.96 5.52
N SER A 52 -2.35 1.83 5.40
CA SER A 52 -1.66 1.56 4.13
C SER A 52 -1.74 0.08 3.71
N GLY A 53 -2.94 -0.51 3.79
CA GLY A 53 -3.25 -1.80 3.18
C GLY A 53 -3.32 -1.65 1.66
N TYR A 54 -2.18 -1.58 0.99
CA TYR A 54 -2.11 -1.64 -0.46
C TYR A 54 -2.72 -2.97 -0.94
N SER A 55 -3.88 -2.90 -1.58
CA SER A 55 -4.38 -4.00 -2.39
C SER A 55 -3.49 -4.11 -3.62
N GLN A 56 -2.45 -4.95 -3.54
CA GLN A 56 -1.54 -5.19 -4.65
C GLN A 56 -2.24 -6.11 -5.65
N VAL A 57 -2.60 -5.55 -6.81
CA VAL A 57 -3.11 -6.34 -7.92
C VAL A 57 -1.96 -7.15 -8.53
N THR A 58 -2.08 -8.46 -8.51
CA THR A 58 -1.12 -9.38 -9.13
C THR A 58 -1.66 -9.86 -10.46
N LYS A 59 -0.83 -9.90 -11.51
CA LYS A 59 -1.23 -10.29 -12.87
C LYS A 59 -0.55 -11.58 -13.28
N LEU A 60 -1.33 -12.54 -13.80
CA LEU A 60 -0.83 -13.73 -14.47
C LEU A 60 -1.04 -13.55 -15.96
N VAL A 61 0.02 -13.75 -16.75
CA VAL A 61 -0.02 -13.58 -18.21
C VAL A 61 0.47 -14.84 -18.89
N GLY A 62 -0.30 -15.27 -19.89
CA GLY A 62 -0.04 -16.46 -20.69
C GLY A 62 -0.32 -16.20 -22.15
N GLU A 63 0.46 -16.84 -23.01
CA GLU A 63 0.39 -16.73 -24.46
C GLU A 63 0.50 -18.12 -25.09
N GLN A 64 -0.23 -18.31 -26.18
CA GLN A 64 -0.15 -19.49 -27.02
C GLN A 64 0.04 -19.05 -28.47
N ILE A 65 1.09 -19.53 -29.12
CA ILE A 65 1.48 -19.14 -30.48
C ILE A 65 1.51 -20.40 -31.36
N ARG A 66 0.78 -20.39 -32.47
CA ARG A 66 0.86 -21.43 -33.50
C ARG A 66 2.13 -21.23 -34.32
N ILE A 67 3.00 -22.23 -34.31
CA ILE A 67 4.20 -22.23 -35.14
C ILE A 67 3.76 -22.55 -36.57
N SER A 68 4.11 -21.68 -37.51
CA SER A 68 3.80 -21.85 -38.93
C SER A 68 4.21 -23.26 -39.41
N ASP A 69 3.39 -23.85 -40.28
CA ASP A 69 3.70 -25.05 -41.06
C ASP A 69 3.89 -26.39 -40.31
N SER A 70 3.72 -26.42 -38.99
CA SER A 70 3.94 -27.65 -38.20
C SER A 70 2.72 -28.17 -37.43
N GLY A 71 1.61 -27.41 -37.38
CA GLY A 71 0.47 -27.72 -36.52
C GLY A 71 0.80 -27.70 -35.01
N LYS A 72 2.05 -27.38 -34.65
CA LYS A 72 2.52 -27.29 -33.27
C LYS A 72 2.17 -25.93 -32.68
N VAL A 73 2.05 -25.91 -31.36
CA VAL A 73 1.79 -24.70 -30.57
C VAL A 73 2.91 -24.51 -29.56
N GLU A 74 3.38 -23.27 -29.43
CA GLU A 74 4.29 -22.82 -28.40
C GLU A 74 3.47 -22.19 -27.27
N LEU A 75 3.82 -22.51 -26.02
CA LEU A 75 3.20 -21.93 -24.82
C LEU A 75 4.23 -21.08 -24.10
N LYS A 76 3.88 -19.82 -23.85
CA LYS A 76 4.69 -18.87 -23.08
C LYS A 76 3.88 -18.40 -21.89
N CYS A 77 4.51 -18.30 -20.73
CA CYS A 77 3.91 -17.62 -19.59
C CYS A 77 4.99 -17.10 -18.67
N ILE A 78 4.63 -16.12 -17.84
CA ILE A 78 5.47 -15.67 -16.74
C ILE A 78 4.94 -16.33 -15.47
N PRO A 79 5.70 -17.22 -14.81
CA PRO A 79 5.25 -17.84 -13.58
C PRO A 79 5.11 -16.80 -12.47
N VAL A 80 4.01 -16.87 -11.73
CA VAL A 80 3.73 -15.94 -10.65
C VAL A 80 3.66 -16.68 -9.33
N LYS A 81 4.48 -16.26 -8.38
CA LYS A 81 4.48 -16.79 -7.01
C LYS A 81 3.51 -15.99 -6.15
N ILE A 82 2.46 -16.65 -5.69
CA ILE A 82 1.46 -16.12 -4.78
C ILE A 82 1.80 -16.55 -3.36
N THR A 83 1.93 -15.59 -2.43
CA THR A 83 2.34 -15.85 -1.04
C THR A 83 1.19 -15.87 -0.03
N LYS A 84 0.03 -15.34 -0.41
CA LYS A 84 -1.22 -15.29 0.37
C LYS A 84 -2.39 -15.68 -0.52
N THR A 85 -3.50 -16.15 0.03
CA THR A 85 -4.69 -16.42 -0.79
C THR A 85 -5.15 -15.14 -1.48
N MET A 86 -5.34 -15.20 -2.80
CA MET A 86 -5.82 -14.08 -3.63
C MET A 86 -7.04 -14.51 -4.43
N GLN A 87 -7.90 -13.56 -4.77
CA GLN A 87 -9.12 -13.81 -5.54
C GLN A 87 -8.98 -13.32 -6.97
N ILE A 88 -9.49 -14.08 -7.94
CA ILE A 88 -9.58 -13.63 -9.32
C ILE A 88 -10.64 -12.53 -9.43
N ASP A 89 -10.20 -11.35 -9.87
CA ASP A 89 -11.03 -10.16 -10.04
C ASP A 89 -11.50 -9.99 -11.48
N LYS A 90 -10.57 -10.21 -12.41
CA LYS A 90 -10.76 -9.89 -13.81
C LYS A 90 -9.94 -10.84 -14.67
N VAL A 91 -10.53 -11.24 -15.80
CA VAL A 91 -9.83 -11.96 -16.86
C VAL A 91 -10.07 -11.23 -18.17
N THR A 92 -8.99 -11.02 -18.93
CA THR A 92 -9.02 -10.41 -20.26
C THR A 92 -8.15 -11.20 -21.21
N GLY A 93 -8.54 -11.28 -22.47
CA GLY A 93 -7.77 -11.99 -23.47
C GLY A 93 -8.52 -12.11 -24.79
N ASN A 94 -7.82 -12.55 -25.83
CA ASN A 94 -8.36 -12.74 -27.17
C ASN A 94 -8.47 -14.24 -27.53
N ASN A 95 -8.73 -15.09 -26.54
CA ASN A 95 -8.62 -16.55 -26.59
C ASN A 95 -9.97 -17.29 -26.54
N ASP A 96 -9.98 -18.61 -26.77
CA ASP A 96 -11.15 -19.51 -26.67
C ASP A 96 -11.16 -20.28 -25.35
N GLY A 97 -11.21 -19.54 -24.25
CA GLY A 97 -11.00 -20.10 -22.91
C GLY A 97 -9.51 -20.26 -22.57
N PHE A 98 -9.23 -20.70 -21.36
CA PHE A 98 -7.89 -20.79 -20.80
C PHE A 98 -7.82 -21.84 -19.69
N TRP A 99 -6.61 -22.17 -19.24
CA TRP A 99 -6.42 -23.01 -18.07
C TRP A 99 -5.36 -22.42 -17.14
N ILE A 100 -5.47 -22.79 -15.86
CA ILE A 100 -4.55 -22.39 -14.81
C ILE A 100 -3.84 -23.65 -14.32
N GLN A 101 -2.52 -23.59 -14.25
CA GLN A 101 -1.71 -24.62 -13.60
C GLN A 101 -1.12 -24.12 -12.30
N LYS A 102 -0.98 -25.03 -11.34
CA LYS A 102 -0.25 -24.84 -10.10
C LYS A 102 0.79 -25.95 -10.01
N ASP A 103 2.06 -25.59 -9.80
CA ASP A 103 3.15 -26.56 -9.62
C ASP A 103 3.17 -27.66 -10.71
N SER A 104 2.95 -27.26 -11.97
CA SER A 104 2.87 -28.11 -13.18
C SER A 104 1.63 -29.01 -13.32
N GLU A 105 0.64 -28.90 -12.43
CA GLU A 105 -0.65 -29.57 -12.55
C GLU A 105 -1.75 -28.59 -12.98
N THR A 106 -2.59 -28.97 -13.95
CA THR A 106 -3.76 -28.18 -14.35
C THR A 106 -4.85 -28.30 -13.29
N ILE A 107 -5.11 -27.22 -12.57
CA ILE A 107 -6.11 -27.17 -11.50
C ILE A 107 -7.47 -26.66 -11.98
N TYR A 108 -7.48 -25.83 -13.03
CA TYR A 108 -8.71 -25.25 -13.57
C TYR A 108 -8.63 -25.11 -15.08
N LYS A 109 -9.78 -25.28 -15.74
CA LYS A 109 -9.97 -25.05 -17.18
C LYS A 109 -11.30 -24.36 -17.38
N PHE A 110 -11.29 -23.22 -18.06
CA PHE A 110 -12.46 -22.37 -18.29
C PHE A 110 -12.68 -22.19 -19.77
N LYS A 111 -13.95 -22.20 -20.19
CA LYS A 111 -14.33 -21.87 -21.56
C LYS A 111 -14.72 -20.40 -21.68
N ASP A 112 -15.40 -19.87 -20.67
CA ASP A 112 -15.77 -18.45 -20.57
C ASP A 112 -14.79 -17.70 -19.65
N MET A 113 -14.48 -16.44 -19.99
CA MET A 113 -13.63 -15.55 -19.18
C MET A 113 -14.32 -15.07 -17.89
N LYS A 114 -15.65 -15.20 -17.79
CA LYS A 114 -16.42 -14.74 -16.63
C LYS A 114 -16.54 -15.79 -15.51
N GLU A 115 -16.55 -17.08 -15.86
CA GLU A 115 -16.56 -18.22 -14.92
C GLU A 115 -15.52 -18.14 -13.78
N PRO A 116 -14.25 -17.76 -14.04
CA PRO A 116 -13.20 -17.76 -13.00
C PRO A 116 -13.34 -16.63 -11.95
N ILE A 117 -14.17 -15.61 -12.20
CA ILE A 117 -14.26 -14.44 -11.31
C ILE A 117 -14.80 -14.87 -9.94
N GLY A 118 -14.10 -14.50 -8.87
CA GLY A 118 -14.45 -14.88 -7.50
C GLY A 118 -13.73 -16.13 -6.98
N ILE A 119 -13.05 -16.90 -7.84
CA ILE A 119 -12.27 -18.05 -7.39
C ILE A 119 -11.05 -17.59 -6.59
N LYS A 120 -10.80 -18.28 -5.48
CA LYS A 120 -9.64 -18.03 -4.61
C LYS A 120 -8.51 -18.99 -4.94
N LEU A 121 -7.33 -18.43 -5.18
CA LEU A 121 -6.09 -19.15 -5.39
C LEU A 121 -5.27 -19.11 -4.10
N ASN A 122 -4.95 -20.28 -3.57
CA ASN A 122 -4.11 -20.42 -2.39
C ASN A 122 -2.64 -20.11 -2.72
N PRO A 123 -1.76 -19.94 -1.72
CA PRO A 123 -0.33 -19.76 -1.98
C PRO A 123 0.26 -20.89 -2.85
N GLY A 124 1.16 -20.50 -3.76
CA GLY A 124 1.83 -21.40 -4.71
C GLY A 124 2.35 -20.69 -5.95
N THR A 125 2.95 -21.45 -6.87
CA THR A 125 3.41 -20.93 -8.16
C THR A 125 2.39 -21.25 -9.23
N TYR A 126 1.89 -20.21 -9.90
CA TYR A 126 0.82 -20.32 -10.88
C TYR A 126 1.28 -19.97 -12.28
N TYR A 127 0.69 -20.67 -13.23
CA TYR A 127 0.89 -20.51 -14.66
C TYR A 127 -0.49 -20.38 -15.30
N VAL A 128 -0.62 -19.54 -16.31
CA VAL A 128 -1.87 -19.39 -17.06
C VAL A 128 -1.56 -19.55 -18.53
N TYR A 129 -2.47 -20.19 -19.26
CA TYR A 129 -2.31 -20.43 -20.68
C TYR A 129 -3.65 -20.28 -21.41
N PRO A 130 -3.70 -19.52 -22.51
CA PRO A 130 -4.89 -19.37 -23.33
C PRO A 130 -5.04 -20.56 -24.29
N ASN A 131 -6.28 -20.82 -24.74
CA ASN A 131 -6.53 -21.62 -25.93
C ASN A 131 -6.63 -20.73 -27.17
N LEU A 132 -6.02 -21.15 -28.27
CA LEU A 132 -6.20 -20.54 -29.59
C LEU A 132 -7.63 -20.78 -30.14
N LYS A 133 -8.22 -19.73 -30.73
CA LYS A 133 -9.42 -19.90 -31.57
C LYS A 133 -9.07 -20.60 -32.89
N ALA A 134 -10.10 -21.11 -33.56
CA ALA A 134 -9.97 -21.57 -34.95
C ALA A 134 -9.33 -20.47 -35.82
N ASN A 135 -8.31 -20.83 -36.60
CA ASN A 135 -7.56 -19.92 -37.48
C ASN A 135 -6.79 -18.77 -36.81
N GLN A 136 -6.74 -18.71 -35.48
CA GLN A 136 -5.92 -17.74 -34.77
C GLN A 136 -4.45 -18.20 -34.72
N ARG A 137 -3.52 -17.26 -34.96
CA ARG A 137 -2.08 -17.52 -34.87
C ARG A 137 -1.55 -17.37 -33.45
N GLU A 138 -2.06 -16.41 -32.71
CA GLU A 138 -1.58 -16.07 -31.38
C GLU A 138 -2.75 -15.69 -30.47
N ALA A 139 -2.75 -16.20 -29.25
CA ALA A 139 -3.71 -15.88 -28.23
C ALA A 139 -2.99 -15.50 -26.93
N GLN A 140 -3.56 -14.56 -26.18
CA GLN A 140 -3.07 -14.10 -24.90
C GLN A 140 -4.21 -14.08 -23.88
N VAL A 141 -3.88 -14.36 -22.62
CA VAL A 141 -4.76 -14.18 -21.47
C VAL A 141 -4.02 -13.48 -20.34
N GLU A 142 -4.70 -12.54 -19.70
CA GLU A 142 -4.28 -11.86 -18.48
C GLU A 142 -5.33 -12.09 -17.39
N VAL A 143 -4.90 -12.57 -16.23
CA VAL A 143 -5.73 -12.79 -15.03
C VAL A 143 -5.24 -11.87 -13.93
N SER A 144 -6.13 -11.01 -13.43
CA SER A 144 -5.85 -10.09 -12.32
C SER A 144 -6.37 -10.67 -11.01
N LEU A 145 -5.52 -10.62 -9.98
CA LEU A 145 -5.78 -11.10 -8.64
C LEU A 145 -5.66 -9.97 -7.61
N HIS A 146 -6.43 -10.03 -6.51
CA HIS A 146 -6.26 -9.16 -5.33
C HIS A 146 -6.23 -9.94 -4.01
#